data_AF-A0A951XMU4-F1
#
_entry.id   AF-A0A951XMU4-F1
#
_cell.length_a   1.000
_cell.length_b   1.000
_cell.length_c   1.000
_cell.angle_alpha   90.00
_cell.angle_beta   90.00
_cell.angle_gamma   90.00
#
_symmetry.space_group_name_H-M   'P 1'
#
loop_
_entity.id
_entity.type
_entity.pdbx_description
1 polymer ?
#
loop_
_entity_poly.entity_id
_entity_poly.type
_entity_poly.pdbx_seq_one_letter_code
_entity_poly.pdbx_strand_id
1 'polypeptide(L)'
;MTEVGFLAAGRGDVQRSEVIFGALQRLRADRSFAWVGLALCYVNAGRADDGARLLERHADFVVAEERPEMHAFRALALQLAGRGSERRRALAAAGSHPLARRMAGDAASPAAEHDTSLPPPMGTSPEP
;
A
#
# COMPACT_ATOMS: atom_id res chain seq x y z
N MET A 1 14.26 -14.06 8.04
CA MET A 1 14.33 -12.72 8.68
C MET A 1 12.99 -11.96 8.62
N THR A 2 12.09 -12.27 7.68
CA THR A 2 10.82 -11.55 7.41
C THR A 2 9.71 -11.75 8.46
N GLU A 3 9.81 -12.78 9.30
CA GLU A 3 8.70 -13.22 10.17
C GLU A 3 8.51 -12.34 11.42
N VAL A 4 9.60 -11.89 12.05
CA VAL A 4 9.54 -11.12 13.31
C VAL A 4 9.04 -9.68 13.08
N GLY A 5 9.35 -9.09 11.94
CA GLY A 5 8.84 -7.76 11.55
C GLY A 5 7.33 -7.77 11.25
N PHE A 6 6.83 -8.83 10.61
CA PHE A 6 5.39 -9.03 10.38
C PHE A 6 4.63 -9.33 11.68
N LEU A 7 5.22 -10.12 12.60
CA LEU A 7 4.59 -10.46 13.88
C LEU A 7 4.45 -9.24 14.82
N ALA A 8 5.44 -8.33 14.80
CA ALA A 8 5.37 -7.06 15.54
C ALA A 8 4.34 -6.09 14.95
N ALA A 9 4.24 -6.03 13.62
CA ALA A 9 3.20 -5.26 12.94
C ALA A 9 1.79 -5.78 13.25
N GLY A 10 1.61 -7.10 13.44
CA GLY A 10 0.29 -7.73 13.60
C GLY A 10 -0.54 -7.30 14.83
N ARG A 11 0.03 -6.61 15.82
CA ARG A 11 -0.71 -6.11 17.01
C ARG A 11 -0.85 -4.59 17.11
N GLY A 12 -0.23 -3.82 16.22
CA GLY A 12 -0.24 -2.35 16.33
C GLY A 12 0.50 -1.79 17.57
N ASP A 13 1.38 -2.58 18.19
CA ASP A 13 2.24 -2.12 19.31
C ASP A 13 3.39 -1.27 18.76
N VAL A 14 3.07 0.00 18.48
CA VAL A 14 3.98 0.97 17.89
C VAL A 14 5.20 1.20 18.78
N GLN A 15 5.03 1.29 20.10
CA GLN A 15 6.13 1.55 21.04
C GLN A 15 7.18 0.44 21.01
N ARG A 16 6.76 -0.84 21.07
CA ARG A 16 7.69 -1.96 20.94
C ARG A 16 8.36 -1.99 19.56
N SER A 17 7.60 -1.65 18.52
CA SER A 17 8.10 -1.65 17.14
C SER A 17 9.15 -0.55 16.91
N GLU A 18 9.00 0.62 17.51
CA GLU A 18 9.99 1.70 17.47
C GLU A 18 11.34 1.26 18.08
N VAL A 19 11.32 0.49 19.17
CA VAL A 19 12.54 -0.05 19.78
C VAL A 19 13.26 -1.00 18.82
N ILE A 20 12.53 -1.92 18.19
CA ILE A 20 13.10 -2.92 17.28
C ILE A 20 13.62 -2.27 16.00
N PHE A 21 12.78 -1.48 15.33
CA PHE A 21 13.17 -0.82 14.07
C PHE A 21 14.21 0.27 14.30
N GLY A 22 14.18 0.98 15.43
CA GLY A 22 15.24 1.92 15.81
C GLY A 22 16.59 1.24 16.07
N ALA A 23 16.61 0.00 16.58
CA ALA A 23 17.84 -0.78 16.67
C ALA A 23 18.34 -1.23 15.28
N LEU A 24 17.45 -1.67 14.40
CA LEU A 24 17.80 -2.06 13.03
C LEU A 24 18.31 -0.89 12.20
N GLN A 25 17.72 0.29 12.37
CA GLN A 25 18.14 1.52 11.72
C GLN A 25 19.57 1.92 12.09
N ARG A 26 20.00 1.67 13.33
CA ARG A 26 21.40 1.91 13.73
C ARG A 26 22.39 0.94 13.08
N LEU A 27 21.93 -0.26 12.72
CA LEU A 27 22.76 -1.28 12.07
C LEU A 27 22.84 -1.09 10.55
N ARG A 28 21.78 -0.56 9.93
CA ARG A 28 21.67 -0.33 8.48
C ARG A 28 20.87 0.94 8.19
N ALA A 29 21.51 2.08 8.39
CA ALA A 29 20.85 3.38 8.40
C ALA A 29 20.34 3.86 7.03
N ASP A 30 20.83 3.28 5.95
CA ASP A 30 20.55 3.70 4.58
C ASP A 30 19.51 2.80 3.88
N ARG A 31 18.86 1.89 4.62
CA ARG A 31 17.91 0.91 4.06
C ARG A 31 16.46 1.24 4.39
N SER A 32 15.56 0.94 3.45
CA SER A 32 14.11 1.16 3.58
C SER A 32 13.47 0.31 4.67
N PHE A 33 14.02 -0.89 4.92
CA PHE A 33 13.36 -1.94 5.70
C PHE A 33 12.85 -1.49 7.07
N ALA A 34 13.66 -0.74 7.83
CA ALA A 34 13.28 -0.30 9.16
C ALA A 34 12.13 0.72 9.13
N TRP A 35 12.16 1.63 8.15
CA TRP A 35 11.12 2.63 7.97
C TRP A 35 9.81 2.04 7.46
N VAL A 36 9.89 1.11 6.50
CA VAL A 36 8.73 0.37 5.98
C VAL A 36 8.06 -0.44 7.09
N GLY A 37 8.86 -1.18 7.87
CA GLY A 37 8.35 -1.96 8.99
C GLY A 37 7.64 -1.11 10.04
N LEU A 38 8.25 0.02 10.44
CA LEU A 38 7.64 0.93 11.41
C LEU A 38 6.35 1.58 10.86
N ALA A 39 6.34 1.96 9.58
CA ALA A 39 5.13 2.51 8.94
C ALA A 39 3.97 1.50 8.93
N LEU A 40 4.24 0.22 8.70
CA LEU A 40 3.22 -0.83 8.75
C LEU A 40 2.69 -1.03 10.18
N CYS A 41 3.52 -0.87 11.21
CA CYS A 41 3.05 -0.87 12.60
C CYS A 41 2.08 0.29 12.88
N TYR A 42 2.37 1.49 12.37
CA TYR A 42 1.45 2.63 12.45
C TYR A 42 0.13 2.35 11.72
N VAL A 43 0.20 1.79 10.52
CA VAL A 43 -0.99 1.39 9.74
C VAL A 43 -1.86 0.40 10.51
N ASN A 44 -1.26 -0.66 11.07
CA ASN A 44 -1.98 -1.69 11.81
C ASN A 44 -2.54 -1.19 13.15
N ALA A 45 -1.99 -0.10 13.69
CA ALA A 45 -2.54 0.60 14.85
C ALA A 45 -3.68 1.58 14.50
N GLY A 46 -4.16 1.60 13.25
CA GLY A 46 -5.19 2.54 12.78
C GLY A 46 -4.65 3.96 12.53
N ARG A 47 -3.33 4.15 12.56
CA ARG A 47 -2.65 5.45 12.43
C ARG A 47 -1.98 5.59 11.06
N ALA A 48 -2.73 5.29 10.00
CA ALA A 48 -2.20 5.24 8.64
C ALA A 48 -1.57 6.56 8.17
N ASP A 49 -2.12 7.72 8.58
CA ASP A 49 -1.55 9.04 8.32
C ASP A 49 -0.14 9.22 8.92
N ASP A 50 0.12 8.66 10.11
CA ASP A 50 1.45 8.74 10.75
C ASP A 50 2.46 7.89 9.99
N GLY A 51 2.07 6.70 9.54
CA GLY A 51 2.90 5.85 8.69
C GLY A 51 3.27 6.53 7.37
N ALA A 52 2.29 7.20 6.73
CA ALA A 52 2.54 7.95 5.50
C ALA A 52 3.53 9.11 5.70
N ARG A 53 3.38 9.88 6.79
CA ARG A 53 4.30 10.99 7.14
C ARG A 53 5.71 10.49 7.47
N LEU A 54 5.82 9.36 8.17
CA LEU A 54 7.11 8.75 8.50
C LEU A 54 7.89 8.42 7.23
N LEU A 55 7.25 7.75 6.27
CA LEU A 55 7.89 7.34 5.01
C LEU A 55 8.28 8.55 4.15
N GLU A 56 7.46 9.59 4.12
CA GLU A 56 7.79 10.84 3.43
C GLU A 56 9.05 11.50 3.99
N ARG A 57 9.09 11.68 5.31
CA ARG A 57 10.19 12.34 6.00
C ARG A 57 11.53 11.63 5.79
N HIS A 58 11.51 10.31 5.61
CA HIS A 58 12.73 9.51 5.57
C HIS A 58 13.08 8.94 4.19
N ALA A 59 12.28 9.21 3.15
CA ALA A 59 12.57 8.72 1.80
C ALA A 59 13.95 9.17 1.31
N ASP A 60 14.38 10.38 1.66
CA ASP A 60 15.68 10.92 1.24
C ASP A 60 16.89 10.35 2.00
N PHE A 61 16.68 9.70 3.15
CA PHE A 61 17.77 9.07 3.92
C PHE A 61 18.08 7.63 3.48
N VAL A 62 17.28 7.09 2.56
CA VAL A 62 17.45 5.75 2.01
C VAL A 62 18.19 5.82 0.67
N VAL A 63 18.98 4.79 0.35
CA VAL A 63 19.65 4.64 -0.94
C VAL A 63 18.65 4.77 -2.10
N ALA A 64 19.10 5.37 -3.20
CA ALA A 64 18.22 5.75 -4.32
C ALA A 64 17.41 4.58 -4.87
N GLU A 65 18.00 3.38 -4.89
CA GLU A 65 17.40 2.14 -5.39
C GLU A 65 16.20 1.67 -4.56
N GLU A 66 16.13 2.02 -3.28
CA GLU A 66 15.05 1.62 -2.36
C GLU A 66 14.02 2.74 -2.14
N ARG A 67 14.24 3.95 -2.66
CA ARG A 67 13.24 5.04 -2.60
C ARG A 67 11.90 4.71 -3.26
N PRO A 68 11.85 3.98 -4.41
CA PRO A 68 10.57 3.55 -4.98
C PRO A 68 9.75 2.68 -4.03
N GLU A 69 10.39 1.86 -3.20
CA GLU A 69 9.72 1.05 -2.18
C GLU A 69 9.09 1.95 -1.10
N MET A 70 9.85 2.94 -0.59
CA MET A 70 9.34 3.93 0.37
C MET A 70 8.08 4.64 -0.16
N HIS A 71 8.09 5.05 -1.42
CA HIS A 71 6.94 5.68 -2.06
C HIS A 71 5.75 4.72 -2.26
N ALA A 72 6.00 3.45 -2.59
CA ALA A 72 4.94 2.46 -2.75
C ALA A 72 4.22 2.17 -1.43
N PHE A 73 4.96 1.97 -0.33
CA PHE A 73 4.35 1.78 0.99
C PHE A 73 3.69 3.06 1.53
N ARG A 74 4.21 4.25 1.18
CA ARG A 74 3.52 5.50 1.48
C ARG A 74 2.18 5.60 0.75
N ALA A 75 2.12 5.19 -0.52
CA ALA A 75 0.86 5.14 -1.26
C ALA A 75 -0.16 4.20 -0.58
N LEU A 76 0.29 3.05 -0.06
CA LEU A 76 -0.57 2.12 0.69
C LEU A 76 -1.13 2.77 1.97
N ALA A 77 -0.27 3.39 2.78
CA ALA A 77 -0.70 4.09 3.99
C ALA A 77 -1.70 5.22 3.66
N LEU A 78 -1.44 6.00 2.60
CA LEU A 78 -2.35 7.07 2.14
C LEU A 78 -3.68 6.53 1.60
N GLN A 79 -3.71 5.35 0.98
CA GLN A 79 -4.95 4.69 0.56
C GLN A 79 -5.82 4.35 1.77
N LEU A 80 -5.21 3.78 2.82
CA LEU A 80 -5.91 3.41 4.05
C LEU A 80 -6.35 4.64 4.87
N ALA A 81 -5.64 5.76 4.75
CA ALA A 81 -6.02 7.05 5.32
C ALA A 81 -7.07 7.82 4.47
N GLY A 82 -7.49 7.31 3.30
CA GLY A 82 -8.43 8.01 2.41
C GLY A 82 -7.84 9.23 1.67
N ARG A 83 -6.51 9.39 1.64
CA ARG A 83 -5.80 10.55 1.07
C ARG A 83 -5.53 10.39 -0.43
N GLY A 84 -6.60 10.40 -1.24
CA GLY A 84 -6.56 10.01 -2.66
C GLY A 84 -5.60 10.82 -3.56
N SER A 85 -5.49 12.13 -3.38
CA SER A 85 -4.59 12.99 -4.19
C SER A 85 -3.12 12.75 -3.90
N GLU A 86 -2.75 12.61 -2.61
CA GLU A 86 -1.39 12.26 -2.20
C GLU A 86 -1.02 10.83 -2.58
N ARG A 87 -1.97 9.89 -2.47
CA ARG A 87 -1.76 8.51 -2.94
C ARG A 87 -1.32 8.50 -4.40
N ARG A 88 -2.01 9.24 -5.28
CA ARG A 88 -1.64 9.31 -6.72
C ARG A 88 -0.22 9.85 -6.92
N ARG A 89 0.16 10.90 -6.19
CA ARG A 89 1.52 11.45 -6.24
C ARG A 89 2.57 10.44 -5.76
N ALA A 90 2.27 9.72 -4.68
CA ALA A 90 3.15 8.68 -4.15
C ALA A 90 3.30 7.50 -5.13
N LEU A 91 2.22 7.07 -5.80
CA LEU A 91 2.27 6.04 -6.84
C LEU A 91 3.12 6.48 -8.04
N ALA A 92 2.99 7.74 -8.48
CA ALA A 92 3.83 8.28 -9.55
C ALA A 92 5.32 8.26 -9.17
N ALA A 93 5.66 8.65 -7.94
CA ALA A 93 7.02 8.62 -7.42
C ALA A 93 7.58 7.19 -7.24
N ALA A 94 6.71 6.20 -6.98
CA ALA A 94 7.10 4.79 -6.89
C ALA A 94 7.40 4.15 -8.26
N GLY A 95 6.94 4.77 -9.35
CA GLY A 95 7.18 4.31 -10.72
C GLY A 95 6.77 2.86 -10.94
N SER A 96 7.72 2.04 -11.40
CA SER A 96 7.48 0.62 -11.75
C SER A 96 7.53 -0.35 -10.57
N HIS A 97 7.58 0.13 -9.31
CA HIS A 97 7.66 -0.74 -8.14
C HIS A 97 6.49 -1.74 -8.12
N PRO A 98 6.71 -3.05 -7.88
CA PRO A 98 5.66 -4.07 -8.01
C PRO A 98 4.40 -3.81 -7.17
N LEU A 99 4.56 -3.31 -5.94
CA LEU A 99 3.44 -2.94 -5.07
C LEU A 99 2.62 -1.79 -5.67
N ALA A 100 3.28 -0.75 -6.19
CA ALA A 100 2.61 0.39 -6.81
C ALA A 100 1.84 -0.02 -8.07
N ARG A 101 2.42 -0.91 -8.89
CA ARG A 101 1.75 -1.47 -10.07
C ARG A 101 0.49 -2.25 -9.69
N ARG A 102 0.54 -3.09 -8.65
CA ARG A 102 -0.64 -3.83 -8.18
C ARG A 102 -1.74 -2.88 -7.70
N MET A 103 -1.37 -1.89 -6.90
CA MET A 103 -2.33 -0.89 -6.40
C MET A 103 -2.94 -0.01 -7.50
N ALA A 104 -2.23 0.20 -8.61
CA ALA A 104 -2.75 0.90 -9.79
C ALA A 104 -3.65 -0.01 -10.64
N GLY A 105 -3.34 -1.32 -10.71
CA GLY A 105 -4.15 -2.33 -11.39
C GLY A 105 -5.50 -2.60 -10.74
N ASP A 106 -5.58 -2.53 -9.40
CA ASP A 106 -6.88 -2.64 -8.68
C ASP A 106 -7.79 -1.42 -8.92
N ALA A 107 -7.27 -0.29 -9.41
CA ALA A 107 -8.09 0.84 -9.85
C ALA A 107 -8.64 0.67 -11.28
N ALA A 108 -8.22 -0.39 -11.99
CA ALA A 108 -8.61 -0.71 -13.36
C ALA A 108 -9.49 -1.98 -13.47
N SER A 109 -10.20 -2.36 -12.40
CA SER A 109 -11.46 -3.10 -12.55
C SER A 109 -12.60 -2.09 -12.54
N PRO A 110 -13.10 -1.62 -13.70
CA PRO A 110 -14.49 -1.23 -13.76
C PRO A 110 -15.31 -2.48 -13.37
N ALA A 111 -16.40 -2.25 -12.64
CA ALA A 111 -17.36 -3.27 -12.26
C ALA A 111 -17.50 -4.30 -13.38
N ALA A 112 -17.27 -5.57 -13.04
CA ALA A 112 -17.72 -6.66 -13.88
C ALA A 112 -19.21 -6.40 -14.14
N GLU A 113 -19.48 -5.95 -15.36
CA GLU A 113 -20.80 -5.98 -15.95
C GLU A 113 -21.31 -7.38 -15.67
N HIS A 114 -22.31 -7.45 -14.78
CA HIS A 114 -23.19 -8.59 -14.76
C HIS A 114 -23.92 -8.56 -16.09
N ASP A 115 -23.25 -9.05 -17.14
CA ASP A 115 -23.90 -9.51 -18.36
C ASP A 115 -24.72 -10.74 -17.95
N THR A 116 -25.85 -10.45 -17.34
CA THR A 116 -26.91 -11.42 -17.10
C THR A 116 -27.59 -11.58 -18.44
N SER A 117 -26.91 -12.26 -19.36
CA SER A 117 -27.51 -12.78 -20.58
C SER A 117 -28.50 -13.86 -20.18
N LEU A 118 -29.68 -13.43 -19.73
CA LEU A 118 -30.87 -14.27 -19.67
C LEU A 118 -31.44 -14.30 -21.10
N PRO A 119 -31.55 -15.47 -21.75
CA PRO A 119 -32.18 -15.54 -23.06
C PRO A 119 -33.67 -15.16 -22.93
N PRO A 120 -34.26 -14.38 -23.86
CA PRO A 120 -35.69 -14.08 -23.82
C PRO A 120 -36.50 -15.33 -24.22
N PRO A 121 -37.43 -15.82 -23.38
CA PRO A 121 -38.41 -16.80 -23.83
C PRO A 121 -39.65 -16.12 -24.44
N MET A 122 -39.89 -16.48 -25.71
CA MET A 122 -41.17 -16.71 -26.39
C MET A 122 -42.17 -15.57 -26.69
N GLY A 123 -42.78 -15.68 -27.88
CA GLY A 123 -44.08 -15.11 -28.23
C GLY A 123 -44.13 -14.60 -29.68
N THR A 124 -44.40 -15.46 -30.67
CA THR A 124 -45.71 -15.56 -31.38
C THR A 124 -46.20 -14.28 -32.05
N SER A 125 -46.26 -14.25 -33.40
CA SER A 125 -47.43 -13.90 -34.23
C SER A 125 -47.08 -13.59 -35.71
N PRO A 126 -48.06 -13.58 -36.65
CA PRO A 126 -47.98 -14.35 -37.90
C PRO A 126 -47.92 -13.53 -39.23
N GLU A 127 -47.91 -14.28 -40.34
CA GLU A 127 -48.46 -13.99 -41.70
C GLU A 127 -47.68 -13.03 -42.63
N PRO A 128 -47.94 -13.05 -43.98
CA PRO A 128 -49.04 -13.68 -44.74
C PRO A 128 -48.71 -14.97 -45.52
#